data_AF-A0A8T5I3E7-F1
#
_entry.id   AF-A0A8T5I3E7-F1
#
_cell.length_a   1.000
_cell.length_b   1.000
_cell.length_c   1.000
_cell.angle_alpha   90.00
_cell.angle_beta   90.00
_cell.angle_gamma   90.00
#
_symmetry.space_group_name_H-M   'P 1'
#
loop_
_entity.id
_entity.type
_entity.pdbx_description
1 polymer ?
#
loop_
_entity_poly.entity_id
_entity_poly.type
_entity_poly.pdbx_seq_one_letter_code
_entity_poly.pdbx_strand_id
1 'polypeptide(L)' 'MRIILSLLEKFPDHFKPRQIQKDILNEIENKLQTGYKKIVICAPTGVGKSLVGATVSSYFDSSFTVTASKHLQDQYIKD' A
#
# COMPACT_ATOMS: atom_id res chain seq x y z
N MET A 1 22.98 9.97 -4.82
CA MET A 1 21.72 9.77 -5.55
C MET A 1 20.82 8.91 -4.68
N ARG A 2 19.76 9.46 -4.06
CA ARG A 2 18.75 8.60 -3.40
C ARG A 2 17.99 7.94 -4.54
N ILE A 3 18.17 6.63 -4.71
CA ILE A 3 17.30 5.83 -5.57
C ILE A 3 15.94 5.87 -4.85
N ILE A 4 15.00 6.64 -5.40
CA ILE A 4 13.61 6.57 -4.96
C ILE A 4 13.12 5.24 -5.52
N LEU A 5 13.04 4.22 -4.67
CA LEU A 5 12.36 2.98 -5.02
C LEU A 5 10.91 3.34 -5.40
N SER A 6 10.33 2.64 -6.36
CA SER A 6 8.90 2.80 -6.62
C SER A 6 8.09 2.03 -5.58
N LEU A 7 6.87 2.49 -5.28
CA LEU A 7 5.97 1.72 -4.40
C LEU A 7 5.76 0.28 -4.91
N LEU A 8 5.72 0.09 -6.23
CA LEU A 8 5.52 -1.23 -6.83
C LEU A 8 6.65 -2.22 -6.57
N GLU A 9 7.87 -1.76 -6.32
CA GLU A 9 9.01 -2.62 -5.94
C GLU A 9 8.87 -3.19 -4.51
N LYS A 10 7.93 -2.66 -3.73
CA LYS A 10 7.62 -3.12 -2.37
C LYS A 10 6.34 -3.95 -2.31
N PHE A 11 5.79 -4.32 -3.46
CA PHE A 11 4.60 -5.16 -3.51
C PHE A 11 4.94 -6.57 -2.97
N PRO A 12 4.07 -7.18 -2.13
CA PRO A 12 4.35 -8.48 -1.53
C PRO A 12 4.75 -9.57 -2.55
N ASP A 13 5.91 -10.19 -2.37
CA ASP A 13 6.56 -11.08 -3.36
C ASP A 13 5.70 -12.28 -3.80
N HIS A 14 4.84 -12.78 -2.92
CA HIS A 14 3.95 -13.90 -3.20
C HIS A 14 2.71 -13.52 -4.02
N PHE A 15 2.56 -12.25 -4.38
CA PHE A 15 1.39 -11.73 -5.09
C PHE A 15 1.78 -11.02 -6.37
N LYS A 16 0.95 -11.16 -7.41
CA LYS A 16 1.06 -10.37 -8.63
C LYS A 16 0.11 -9.17 -8.56
N PRO A 17 0.60 -7.92 -8.67
CA PRO A 17 -0.27 -6.75 -8.57
C PRO A 17 -1.26 -6.70 -9.75
N ARG A 18 -2.54 -6.53 -9.42
CA ARG A 18 -3.63 -6.29 -10.40
C ARG A 18 -3.56 -4.86 -10.93
N GLN A 19 -4.15 -4.61 -12.09
CA GLN A 19 -4.10 -3.29 -12.72
C GLN A 19 -4.61 -2.17 -11.78
N ILE A 20 -5.77 -2.37 -11.15
CA ILE A 20 -6.32 -1.40 -10.19
C ILE A 20 -5.39 -1.12 -9.00
N GLN A 21 -4.62 -2.10 -8.54
CA GLN A 21 -3.66 -1.89 -7.44
C GLN A 21 -2.45 -1.07 -7.92
N LYS A 22 -1.98 -1.32 -9.15
CA LYS A 22 -0.92 -0.50 -9.77
C LYS A 22 -1.39 0.94 -9.94
N ASP A 23 -2.59 1.14 -10.44
CA ASP A 23 -3.17 2.47 -10.65
C ASP A 23 -3.25 3.24 -9.33
N ILE A 24 -3.75 2.59 -8.27
CA ILE A 24 -3.81 3.17 -6.92
C ILE A 24 -2.41 3.49 -6.39
N LEU A 25 -1.45 2.56 -6.49
CA LEU A 25 -0.08 2.77 -5.99
C LEU A 25 0.64 3.90 -6.73
N ASN A 26 0.47 3.99 -8.05
CA ASN A 26 1.02 5.09 -8.84
C ASN A 26 0.41 6.44 -8.44
N GLU A 27 -0.90 6.49 -8.16
CA GLU A 27 -1.53 7.71 -7.67
C GLU A 27 -1.01 8.11 -6.28
N ILE A 28 -0.88 7.16 -5.35
CA ILE A 28 -0.28 7.40 -4.04
C ILE A 28 1.14 7.96 -4.19
N GLU A 29 1.97 7.31 -5.01
CA GLU A 29 3.36 7.74 -5.27
C GLU A 29 3.41 9.18 -5.79
N ASN A 30 2.61 9.51 -6.80
CA ASN A 30 2.53 10.86 -7.35
C ASN A 30 2.09 11.89 -6.29
N LYS A 31 1.12 11.55 -5.43
CA LYS A 31 0.67 12.44 -4.35
C LYS A 31 1.74 12.63 -3.28
N LEU A 32 2.46 11.57 -2.91
CA LEU A 32 3.59 11.67 -1.97
C LEU A 32 4.71 12.56 -2.53
N GLN A 33 5.09 12.37 -3.81
CA GLN A 33 6.11 13.18 -4.48
C GLN A 33 5.73 14.65 -4.60
N THR A 34 4.44 14.97 -4.70
CA THR A 34 3.91 16.34 -4.71
C THR A 34 3.67 16.93 -3.31
N GLY A 35 4.10 16.23 -2.26
CA GLY A 35 4.11 16.75 -0.88
C GLY A 35 2.83 16.51 -0.08
N TYR A 36 1.89 15.72 -0.59
CA TYR A 36 0.69 15.36 0.18
C TYR A 36 1.06 14.46 1.36
N LYS A 37 0.55 14.83 2.55
CA LYS A 37 0.75 14.07 3.80
C LYS A 37 -0.44 13.18 4.17
N LYS A 38 -1.62 13.47 3.61
CA LYS A 38 -2.87 12.77 3.89
C LYS A 38 -3.49 12.37 2.56
N ILE A 39 -3.69 11.06 2.38
CA ILE A 39 -4.25 10.48 1.16
C ILE A 39 -5.42 9.60 1.59
N VAL A 40 -6.60 9.82 1.00
CA VAL A 40 -7.80 9.01 1.23
C VAL A 40 -8.08 8.21 -0.02
N ILE A 41 -8.18 6.89 0.12
CA ILE A 41 -8.42 5.97 -1.00
C ILE A 41 -9.84 5.46 -0.93
N CYS A 42 -10.64 5.76 -1.95
CA CYS A 42 -11.96 5.19 -2.14
C CYS A 42 -11.87 4.08 -3.19
N ALA A 43 -11.93 2.82 -2.76
CA ALA A 43 -11.90 1.68 -3.68
C ALA A 43 -12.87 0.58 -3.22
N PRO A 44 -13.51 -0.14 -4.15
CA PRO A 44 -14.51 -1.15 -3.82
C PRO A 44 -13.93 -2.29 -2.97
N THR A 45 -14.80 -3.08 -2.34
CA THR A 45 -14.39 -4.31 -1.63
C THR A 45 -13.80 -5.33 -2.61
N GLY A 46 -12.91 -6.22 -2.13
CA GLY A 46 -12.32 -7.28 -2.95
C GLY A 46 -11.16 -6.88 -3.89
N VAL A 47 -10.85 -5.58 -4.02
CA VAL A 47 -9.71 -5.10 -4.83
C VAL A 47 -8.33 -5.39 -4.24
N GLY A 48 -8.28 -5.91 -3.01
CA GLY A 48 -7.03 -6.13 -2.28
C GLY A 48 -6.44 -4.84 -1.73
N LYS A 49 -7.26 -4.00 -1.07
CA LYS A 49 -6.79 -2.78 -0.37
C LYS A 49 -5.72 -3.10 0.68
N SER A 50 -5.79 -4.26 1.31
CA SER A 50 -4.79 -4.70 2.29
C SER A 50 -3.40 -4.82 1.68
N LEU A 51 -3.27 -5.39 0.47
CA LEU A 51 -1.99 -5.47 -0.24
C LEU A 51 -1.44 -4.09 -0.62
N VAL A 52 -2.31 -3.14 -0.98
CA VAL A 52 -1.91 -1.74 -1.21
C VAL A 52 -1.38 -1.12 0.09
N GLY A 53 -2.10 -1.30 1.20
CA GLY A 53 -1.68 -0.82 2.53
C GLY A 53 -0.35 -1.44 2.98
N ALA A 54 -0.17 -2.74 2.79
CA ALA A 54 1.07 -3.46 3.09
C ALA A 54 2.24 -2.95 2.24
N THR A 55 2.01 -2.74 0.94
CA THR A 55 3.02 -2.18 0.02
C THR A 55 3.49 -0.80 0.48
N VAL A 56 2.56 0.09 0.81
CA VAL A 56 2.88 1.44 1.31
C VAL A 56 3.58 1.38 2.66
N SER A 57 3.16 0.47 3.53
CA SER A 57 3.81 0.22 4.82
C SER A 57 5.27 -0.20 4.65
N SER A 58 5.55 -1.17 3.77
CA SER A 58 6.90 -1.70 3.49
C SER A 58 7.81 -0.73 2.73
N TYR A 59 7.25 0.32 2.15
CA TYR A 59 8.01 1.36 1.46
C TYR A 59 8.69 2.34 2.41
N PHE A 60 8.09 2.61 3.57
CA PHE A 60 8.70 3.46 4.59
C PHE A 60 9.57 2.64 5.54
N ASP A 61 10.61 3.26 6.10
CA ASP A 61 11.50 2.61 7.08
C ASP A 61 10.75 2.14 8.34
N SER A 62 9.65 2.82 8.69
CA SER A 62 8.80 2.49 9.82
C SER A 62 7.36 2.89 9.53
N SER A 63 6.42 2.06 9.96
CA SER A 63 4.99 2.23 9.75
C SER A 63 4.17 1.61 10.89
N PHE A 64 2.89 1.97 10.96
CA PHE A 64 1.92 1.28 11.78
C PHE A 64 0.61 1.14 11.02
N THR A 65 0.04 -0.07 11.00
CA THR A 65 -1.24 -0.36 10.37
C THR A 65 -2.31 -0.51 11.44
N VAL A 66 -3.34 0.33 11.38
CA VAL A 66 -4.50 0.25 12.27
C VAL A 66 -5.63 -0.46 11.53
N THR A 67 -6.24 -1.44 12.17
CA THR A 67 -7.46 -2.11 11.67
C THR A 67 -8.60 -1.93 12.66
N ALA A 68 -9.84 -2.02 12.17
CA ALA A 68 -11.02 -1.87 13.03
C ALA A 68 -11.30 -3.12 13.90
N SER A 69 -10.65 -4.26 13.61
CA SER A 69 -10.89 -5.52 14.32
C SER A 69 -9.67 -6.44 14.31
N LYS A 70 -9.60 -7.32 15.32
CA LYS A 70 -8.53 -8.34 15.44
C LYS A 70 -8.47 -9.28 14.24
N HIS A 71 -9.62 -9.67 13.69
CA HIS A 71 -9.67 -10.51 12.51
C HIS A 71 -8.95 -9.87 11.30
N LEU A 72 -9.13 -8.56 11.11
CA LEU A 72 -8.41 -7.84 10.05
C LEU A 72 -6.92 -7.71 10.37
N GLN A 73 -6.56 -7.56 11.65
CA GLN A 73 -5.14 -7.58 12.05
C GLN A 73 -4.50 -8.94 11.72
N ASP A 74 -5.17 -10.04 12.05
CA ASP A 74 -4.70 -11.39 11.75
C ASP A 74 -4.53 -11.60 10.24
N GLN A 75 -5.38 -10.97 9.42
CA GLN A 75 -5.24 -11.00 7.97
C GLN A 75 -3.95 -10.31 7.51
N TYR A 76 -3.66 -9.10 8.01
CA TYR A 76 -2.41 -8.39 7.67
C TYR A 76 -1.13 -9.08 8.17
N ILE A 77 -1.21 -9.93 9.19
CA ILE A 77 -0.06 -10.70 9.69
C ILE A 77 0.22 -11.92 8.79
N LYS A 78 -0.81 -12.47 8.15
CA LYS A 78 -0.72 -13.66 7.31
C LYS A 78 -0.41 -13.36 5.84
N ASP A 79 -1.00 -12.28 5.34
CA ASP A 79 -0.89 -11.81 3.94
C ASP A 79 0.40 -10.99 3.73
#